data_AF-A0A165DMT4-F1
#
_entry.id   AF-A0A165DMT4-F1
#
_cell.length_a   1.000
_cell.length_b   1.000
_cell.length_c   1.000
_cell.angle_alpha   90.00
_cell.angle_beta   90.00
_cell.angle_gamma   90.00
#
_symmetry.space_group_name_H-M   'P 1'
#
loop_
_entity.id
_entity.type
_entity.pdbx_description
1 polymer ?
#
loop_
_entity_poly.entity_id
_entity_poly.type
_entity_poly.pdbx_seq_one_letter_code
_entity_poly.pdbx_strand_id
1 'polypeptide(L)'
;MHSNLLDTYGSPYGPFQNDVEWDLAWNLVRSGLSNKWIDSLLKSPLLRDRPSPTFINAVQLKRLLDEHLPPAPRFQVTQIEVEGASGMDSETLELWGRDPLDCVRELLGDPLLNGHIDYAPRRDYVDGSCSERLYSEYATGNHMWTTQASRLRY
;
A
#
# COMPACT_ATOMS: atom_id res chain seq x y z
N MET A 1 -3.38 11.41 12.03
CA MET A 1 -4.09 12.45 11.26
C MET A 1 -4.00 12.04 9.81
N HIS A 2 -5.08 11.45 9.28
CA HIS A 2 -5.13 11.00 7.89
C HIS A 2 -5.30 12.24 7.01
N SER A 3 -4.29 12.52 6.20
CA SER A 3 -4.42 13.46 5.10
C SER A 3 -5.18 12.73 3.99
N ASN A 4 -6.51 12.88 3.95
CA ASN A 4 -7.26 12.45 2.78
C ASN A 4 -6.69 13.20 1.57
N LEU A 5 -6.47 12.52 0.44
CA LEU A 5 -6.07 13.19 -0.80
C LEU A 5 -7.06 14.30 -1.20
N LEU A 6 -8.33 14.15 -0.81
CA LEU A 6 -9.38 15.17 -0.91
C LEU A 6 -9.10 16.42 -0.03
N ASP A 7 -8.60 16.22 1.19
CA ASP A 7 -8.26 17.32 2.11
C ASP A 7 -6.99 18.07 1.67
N THR A 8 -6.06 17.40 0.96
CA THR A 8 -4.80 17.98 0.50
C THR A 8 -4.93 18.74 -0.83
N TYR A 9 -5.67 18.20 -1.80
CA TYR A 9 -5.74 18.76 -3.16
C TYR A 9 -7.09 19.38 -3.52
N GLY A 10 -8.12 19.20 -2.68
CA GLY A 10 -9.49 19.65 -2.99
C GLY A 10 -10.09 18.97 -4.23
N SER A 11 -9.43 17.93 -4.77
CA SER A 11 -9.79 17.21 -5.98
C SER A 11 -9.69 15.70 -5.75
N PRO A 12 -10.67 14.91 -6.24
CA PRO A 12 -10.61 13.45 -6.16
C PRO A 12 -9.50 12.85 -7.03
N TYR A 13 -8.95 13.64 -7.96
CA TYR A 13 -7.96 13.19 -8.91
C TYR A 13 -6.52 13.36 -8.41
N GLY A 14 -6.26 13.70 -7.15
CA GLY A 14 -4.89 13.88 -6.66
C GLY A 14 -4.16 14.99 -7.41
N PRO A 15 -2.82 15.04 -7.50
CA PRO A 15 -2.05 16.20 -8.00
C PRO A 15 -2.28 16.57 -9.48
N PHE A 16 -3.21 15.88 -10.16
CA PHE A 16 -3.57 16.10 -11.54
C PHE A 16 -4.70 17.13 -11.65
N GLN A 17 -4.70 17.87 -12.76
CA GLN A 17 -5.63 18.97 -13.03
C GLN A 17 -7.07 18.49 -13.20
N ASN A 18 -7.26 17.31 -13.76
CA ASN A 18 -8.57 16.74 -14.08
C ASN A 18 -8.49 15.21 -14.23
N ASP A 19 -9.66 14.62 -14.45
CA ASP A 19 -9.87 13.18 -14.70
C ASP A 19 -9.11 12.68 -15.93
N VAL A 20 -9.05 13.47 -17.01
CA VAL A 20 -8.37 13.10 -18.26
C VAL A 20 -6.86 12.98 -18.05
N GLU A 21 -6.26 13.92 -17.33
CA GLU A 21 -4.84 13.87 -16.99
C GLU A 21 -4.53 12.69 -16.06
N TRP A 22 -5.39 12.46 -15.06
CA TRP A 22 -5.26 11.32 -14.15
C TRP A 22 -5.33 9.99 -14.92
N ASP A 23 -6.28 9.83 -15.85
CA ASP A 23 -6.42 8.62 -16.65
C ASP A 23 -5.21 8.40 -17.57
N LEU A 24 -4.67 9.48 -18.16
CA LEU A 24 -3.41 9.41 -18.91
C LEU A 24 -2.27 8.91 -18.02
N ALA A 25 -2.06 9.53 -16.86
CA ALA A 25 -1.01 9.14 -15.91
C ALA A 25 -1.16 7.67 -15.49
N TRP A 26 -2.38 7.26 -15.13
CA TRP A 26 -2.71 5.91 -14.71
C TRP A 26 -2.39 4.87 -15.79
N ASN A 27 -2.83 5.11 -17.02
CA ASN A 27 -2.55 4.23 -18.15
C ASN A 27 -1.05 4.16 -18.45
N LEU A 28 -0.32 5.28 -18.40
CA LEU A 28 1.12 5.29 -18.63
C LEU A 28 1.88 4.46 -17.59
N VAL A 29 1.55 4.61 -16.31
CA VAL A 29 2.19 3.84 -15.23
C VAL A 29 1.92 2.34 -15.38
N ARG A 30 0.70 1.96 -15.76
CA ARG A 30 0.29 0.55 -15.88
C ARG A 30 0.65 -0.11 -17.21
N SER A 31 1.00 0.68 -18.23
CA SER A 31 1.27 0.18 -19.59
C SER A 31 2.52 -0.71 -19.71
N GLY A 32 3.44 -0.65 -18.75
CA GLY A 32 4.74 -1.32 -18.85
C GLY A 32 5.67 -0.72 -19.91
N LEU A 33 5.33 0.45 -20.48
CA LEU A 33 6.16 1.14 -21.46
C LEU A 33 7.46 1.63 -20.85
N SER A 34 8.53 1.60 -21.65
CA SER A 34 9.80 2.21 -21.23
C SER A 34 9.68 3.73 -21.07
N ASN A 35 10.47 4.33 -20.16
CA ASN A 35 10.51 5.77 -19.98
C ASN A 35 10.74 6.53 -21.29
N LYS A 36 11.62 6.02 -22.17
CA LYS A 36 11.90 6.63 -23.47
C LYS A 36 10.67 6.68 -24.37
N TRP A 37 9.84 5.64 -24.32
CA TRP A 37 8.62 5.57 -25.11
C TRP A 37 7.55 6.50 -24.57
N ILE A 38 7.39 6.56 -23.24
CA ILE A 38 6.52 7.54 -22.56
C ILE A 38 6.92 8.97 -22.94
N ASP A 39 8.21 9.30 -22.89
CA ASP A 39 8.71 10.63 -23.27
C ASP A 39 8.41 10.95 -24.74
N SER A 40 8.54 9.97 -25.63
CA SER A 40 8.22 10.15 -27.06
C SER A 40 6.73 10.38 -27.27
N LEU A 41 5.88 9.66 -26.54
CA LEU A 41 4.44 9.81 -26.60
C LEU A 41 4.01 11.20 -26.09
N LEU A 42 4.52 11.62 -24.92
CA LEU A 42 4.23 12.93 -24.33
C LEU A 42 4.68 14.10 -25.21
N LYS A 43 5.72 13.91 -26.03
CA LYS A 43 6.21 14.90 -27.00
C LYS A 43 5.51 14.84 -28.36
N SER A 44 4.66 13.84 -28.57
CA SER A 44 3.94 13.63 -29.84
C SER A 44 3.03 14.81 -30.15
N PRO A 45 2.86 15.20 -31.44
CA PRO A 45 1.89 16.21 -31.85
C PRO A 45 0.48 15.95 -31.33
N LEU A 46 0.09 14.67 -31.17
CA LEU A 46 -1.22 14.26 -30.65
C LEU A 46 -1.52 14.80 -29.24
N LEU A 47 -0.49 14.93 -28.40
CA LEU A 47 -0.62 15.47 -27.05
C LEU A 47 -0.17 16.94 -26.96
N ARG A 48 0.53 17.46 -27.98
CA ARG A 48 0.98 18.85 -28.05
C ARG A 48 -0.17 19.84 -28.26
N ASP A 49 -1.22 19.45 -29.00
CA ASP A 49 -2.36 20.32 -29.30
C ASP A 49 -3.42 20.34 -28.18
N ARG A 50 -3.17 19.61 -27.08
CA ARG A 50 -3.98 19.60 -25.86
C ARG A 50 -3.29 20.47 -24.79
N PRO A 51 -4.04 20.97 -23.77
CA PRO A 51 -3.39 21.56 -22.60
C PRO A 51 -2.37 20.58 -22.05
N SER A 52 -1.13 21.05 -21.90
CA SER A 52 -0.03 20.19 -21.48
C SER A 52 -0.30 19.63 -20.09
N PRO A 53 -0.12 18.32 -19.88
CA PRO A 53 -0.19 17.74 -18.55
C PRO A 53 0.86 18.39 -17.62
N THR A 54 0.61 18.30 -16.34
CA THR A 54 1.47 18.74 -15.23
C THR A 54 2.86 18.07 -15.29
N PHE A 55 2.99 16.96 -16.02
CA PHE A 55 4.25 16.26 -16.29
C PHE A 55 4.54 16.19 -17.80
N ILE A 56 5.77 16.55 -18.21
CA ILE A 56 6.16 16.53 -19.64
C ILE A 56 7.03 15.33 -20.04
N ASN A 57 7.39 14.48 -19.08
CA ASN A 57 8.20 13.27 -19.28
C ASN A 57 7.95 12.24 -18.17
N ALA A 58 8.42 11.01 -18.37
CA ALA A 58 8.27 9.91 -17.44
C ALA A 58 8.91 10.19 -16.06
N VAL A 59 10.01 10.94 -16.01
CA VAL A 59 10.69 11.28 -14.76
C VAL A 59 9.85 12.24 -13.92
N GLN A 60 9.25 13.25 -14.55
CA GLN A 60 8.35 14.18 -13.87
C GLN A 60 7.08 13.49 -13.42
N LEU A 61 6.52 12.58 -14.24
CA LEU A 61 5.36 11.78 -13.83
C LEU A 61 5.66 10.98 -12.56
N LYS A 62 6.79 10.25 -12.54
CA LYS A 62 7.18 9.44 -11.37
C LYS A 62 7.44 10.30 -10.14
N ARG A 63 8.12 11.44 -10.31
CA ARG A 63 8.36 12.39 -9.22
C ARG A 63 7.07 12.95 -8.65
N LEU A 64 6.12 13.33 -9.51
CA LEU A 64 4.79 13.79 -9.10
C LEU A 64 4.09 12.72 -8.24
N LEU A 65 4.17 11.45 -8.65
CA LEU A 65 3.61 10.33 -7.89
C LEU A 65 4.34 10.15 -6.55
N ASP A 66 5.67 10.17 -6.54
CA ASP A 66 6.49 9.99 -5.34
C ASP A 66 6.27 11.12 -4.30
N GLU A 67 6.02 12.35 -4.75
CA GLU A 67 5.82 13.53 -3.88
C GLU A 67 4.40 13.61 -3.32
N HIS A 68 3.40 13.12 -4.05
CA HIS A 68 1.99 13.37 -3.73
C HIS A 68 1.21 12.13 -3.27
N LEU A 69 1.70 10.92 -3.56
CA LEU A 69 1.11 9.69 -3.02
C LEU A 69 1.69 9.37 -1.63
N PRO A 70 0.89 8.71 -0.75
CA PRO A 70 1.42 8.20 0.51
C PRO A 70 2.64 7.29 0.24
N PRO A 71 3.75 7.47 0.98
CA PRO A 71 4.92 6.63 0.79
C PRO A 71 4.59 5.20 1.20
N ALA A 72 4.91 4.24 0.34
CA ALA A 72 4.87 2.84 0.71
C ALA A 72 5.93 2.53 1.79
N PRO A 73 5.70 1.57 2.69
CA PRO A 73 6.67 1.13 3.68
C PRO A 73 7.95 0.67 2.98
N ARG A 74 9.07 1.27 3.39
CA ARG A 74 10.37 1.03 2.76
C ARG A 74 10.90 -0.35 3.13
N PHE A 75 11.53 -1.00 2.16
CA PHE A 75 12.32 -2.18 2.44
C PHE A 75 13.52 -1.83 3.32
N GLN A 76 13.76 -2.68 4.30
CA GLN A 76 14.90 -2.69 5.18
C GLN A 76 15.65 -4.00 4.95
N VAL A 77 16.97 -3.92 4.82
CA VAL A 77 17.82 -5.09 4.65
C VAL A 77 18.55 -5.32 5.96
N THR A 78 18.34 -6.49 6.55
CA THR A 78 19.06 -6.93 7.75
C THR A 78 19.93 -8.11 7.38
N GLN A 79 21.22 -8.01 7.65
CA GLN A 79 22.12 -9.15 7.48
C GLN A 79 21.99 -10.05 8.71
N ILE A 80 21.77 -11.34 8.47
CA ILE A 80 21.74 -12.36 9.51
C ILE A 80 22.81 -13.41 9.20
N GLU A 81 23.47 -13.89 10.24
CA GLU A 81 24.39 -15.02 10.13
C GLU A 81 23.64 -16.28 10.55
N VAL A 82 23.64 -17.29 9.69
CA VAL A 82 23.00 -18.58 9.93
C VAL A 82 24.08 -19.64 9.98
N GLU A 83 24.15 -20.35 11.11
CA GLU A 83 25.04 -21.50 11.24
C GLU A 83 24.46 -22.70 10.48
N GLY A 84 25.31 -23.32 9.67
CA GLY A 84 25.02 -24.58 9.00
C GLY A 84 24.91 -25.73 10.00
N ALA A 85 24.23 -26.81 9.60
CA ALA A 85 23.89 -27.93 10.47
C ALA A 85 25.10 -28.65 11.11
N SER A 86 26.30 -28.50 10.54
CA SER A 86 27.55 -29.06 11.08
C SER A 86 28.21 -28.19 12.16
N GLY A 87 27.76 -26.94 12.33
CA GLY A 87 28.40 -25.93 13.18
C GLY A 87 29.79 -25.49 12.69
N MET A 88 30.23 -25.97 11.52
CA MET A 88 31.54 -25.64 10.93
C MET A 88 31.46 -24.66 9.76
N ASP A 89 30.25 -24.46 9.21
CA ASP A 89 29.98 -23.54 8.11
C ASP A 89 28.96 -22.51 8.58
N SER A 90 29.18 -21.22 8.31
CA SER A 90 28.16 -20.17 8.47
C SER A 90 27.92 -19.45 7.16
N GLU A 91 26.67 -19.03 6.93
CA GLU A 91 26.29 -18.22 5.78
C GLU A 91 25.72 -16.87 6.24
N THR A 92 26.08 -15.80 5.54
CA THR A 92 25.44 -14.49 5.73
C THR A 92 24.31 -14.36 4.73
N LEU A 93 23.08 -14.19 5.24
CA LEU A 93 21.89 -13.97 4.44
C LEU A 93 21.40 -12.53 4.57
N GLU A 94 20.83 -12.01 3.48
CA GLU A 94 20.10 -10.75 3.50
C GLU A 94 18.61 -11.02 3.73
N LEU A 95 18.10 -10.58 4.89
CA LEU A 95 16.68 -10.57 5.17
C LEU A 95 16.09 -9.23 4.74
N TRP A 96 15.21 -9.28 3.75
CA TRP A 96 14.48 -8.13 3.24
C TRP A 96 13.12 -8.05 3.94
N GLY A 97 12.94 -7.04 4.80
CA GLY A 97 11.73 -6.81 5.56
C GLY A 97 11.18 -5.40 5.39
N ARG A 98 10.05 -5.11 6.01
CA ARG A 98 9.48 -3.76 6.15
C ARG A 98 9.08 -3.57 7.60
N ASP A 99 9.00 -2.31 8.05
CA ASP A 99 8.47 -2.01 9.38
C ASP A 99 6.99 -2.46 9.45
N PRO A 100 6.64 -3.36 10.39
CA PRO A 100 5.29 -3.92 10.45
C PRO A 100 4.24 -2.86 10.83
N LEU A 101 4.59 -1.83 11.60
CA LEU A 101 3.66 -0.75 11.95
C LEU A 101 3.36 0.12 10.74
N ASP A 102 4.35 0.40 9.90
CA ASP A 102 4.14 1.14 8.65
C ASP A 102 3.28 0.35 7.67
N CYS A 103 3.50 -0.95 7.53
CA CYS A 103 2.63 -1.83 6.74
C CYS A 103 1.18 -1.82 7.24
N VAL A 104 0.97 -1.89 8.56
CA VAL A 104 -0.39 -1.80 9.14
C VAL A 104 -1.00 -0.43 8.89
N ARG A 105 -0.24 0.67 9.01
CA ARG A 105 -0.74 2.02 8.73
C ARG A 105 -1.15 2.19 7.27
N GLU A 106 -0.35 1.69 6.34
CA GLU A 106 -0.67 1.68 4.91
C GLU A 106 -1.98 0.91 4.65
N LEU A 107 -2.09 -0.31 5.19
CA LEU A 107 -3.27 -1.16 5.01
C LEU A 107 -4.54 -0.50 5.59
N LEU A 108 -4.46 0.05 6.80
CA LEU A 108 -5.59 0.72 7.45
C LEU A 108 -5.97 2.05 6.76
N GLY A 109 -5.06 2.63 5.98
CA GLY A 109 -5.27 3.86 5.21
C GLY A 109 -5.86 3.63 3.82
N ASP A 110 -5.95 2.38 3.35
CA ASP A 110 -6.47 2.05 2.03
C ASP A 110 -8.00 2.18 1.99
N PRO A 111 -8.55 3.14 1.21
CA PRO A 111 -10.00 3.29 1.07
C PRO A 111 -10.69 2.06 0.49
N LEU A 112 -9.99 1.22 -0.29
CA LEU A 112 -10.54 -0.02 -0.84
C LEU A 112 -10.86 -1.06 0.24
N LEU A 113 -10.23 -0.94 1.41
CA LEU A 113 -10.46 -1.81 2.55
C LEU A 113 -11.45 -1.22 3.55
N ASN A 114 -11.98 -0.03 3.29
CA ASN A 114 -12.99 0.59 4.14
C ASN A 114 -14.25 -0.29 4.21
N GLY A 115 -14.68 -0.63 5.42
CA GLY A 115 -15.80 -1.55 5.66
C GLY A 115 -15.45 -3.03 5.53
N HIS A 116 -14.22 -3.37 5.13
CA HIS A 116 -13.72 -4.75 5.03
C HIS A 116 -12.75 -5.13 6.16
N ILE A 117 -12.41 -4.19 7.04
CA ILE A 117 -11.54 -4.42 8.20
C ILE A 117 -12.37 -4.52 9.47
N ASP A 118 -12.21 -5.61 10.21
CA ASP A 118 -12.81 -5.78 11.53
C ASP A 118 -11.99 -5.06 12.61
N TYR A 119 -12.61 -4.07 13.25
CA TYR A 119 -12.01 -3.34 14.38
C TYR A 119 -12.41 -3.88 15.76
N ALA A 120 -13.27 -4.89 15.79
CA ALA A 120 -13.71 -5.54 17.02
C ALA A 120 -13.54 -7.07 16.90
N PRO A 121 -13.20 -7.74 18.00
CA PRO A 121 -13.11 -9.20 17.98
C PRO A 121 -14.51 -9.79 17.79
N ARG A 122 -14.60 -10.87 17.01
CA ARG A 122 -15.81 -11.68 16.86
C ARG A 122 -15.51 -13.15 17.12
N ARG A 123 -16.56 -13.95 17.30
CA ARG A 123 -16.43 -15.40 17.42
C ARG A 123 -17.31 -16.04 16.38
N ASP A 124 -16.67 -16.61 15.38
CA ASP A 124 -17.36 -17.36 14.34
C ASP A 124 -17.36 -18.83 14.68
N TYR A 125 -18.42 -19.50 14.27
CA TYR A 125 -18.67 -20.90 14.53
C TYR A 125 -19.11 -21.56 13.23
N VAL A 126 -18.84 -22.86 13.12
CA VAL A 126 -19.19 -23.66 11.92
C VAL A 126 -20.71 -23.67 11.69
N ASP A 127 -21.48 -23.66 12.77
CA ASP A 127 -22.94 -23.62 12.75
C ASP A 127 -23.52 -22.92 14.00
N GLY A 128 -24.85 -22.90 14.10
CA GLY A 128 -25.57 -22.28 15.22
C GLY A 128 -25.48 -23.05 16.55
N SER A 129 -24.87 -24.23 16.61
CA SER A 129 -24.63 -24.96 17.87
C SER A 129 -23.50 -24.33 18.69
N CYS A 130 -22.65 -23.52 18.03
CA CYS A 130 -21.50 -22.86 18.63
C CYS A 130 -20.50 -23.81 19.33
N SER A 131 -20.44 -25.09 18.94
CA SER A 131 -19.52 -26.07 19.52
C SER A 131 -18.11 -26.00 18.94
N GLU A 132 -17.97 -25.64 17.67
CA GLU A 132 -16.70 -25.58 16.95
C GLU A 132 -16.41 -24.16 16.45
N ARG A 133 -15.23 -23.65 16.77
CA ARG A 133 -14.80 -22.30 16.42
C ARG A 133 -14.18 -22.28 15.03
N LEU A 134 -14.61 -21.29 14.23
CA LEU A 134 -13.96 -20.95 12.97
C LEU A 134 -12.95 -19.82 13.20
N TYR A 135 -11.72 -20.04 12.73
CA TYR A 135 -10.66 -19.03 12.75
C TYR A 135 -10.27 -18.73 11.30
N SER A 136 -10.59 -17.54 10.83
CA SER A 136 -10.28 -17.10 9.46
C SER A 136 -9.48 -15.80 9.44
N GLU A 137 -9.80 -14.89 10.35
CA GLU A 137 -9.21 -13.55 10.43
C GLU A 137 -8.69 -13.27 11.84
N TYR A 138 -7.82 -12.27 11.97
CA TYR A 138 -7.30 -11.85 13.28
C TYR A 138 -8.43 -11.51 14.28
N ALA A 139 -9.52 -10.93 13.80
CA ALA A 139 -10.70 -10.62 14.62
C ALA A 139 -11.43 -11.85 15.18
N THR A 140 -11.33 -13.00 14.52
CA THR A 140 -11.89 -14.26 15.03
C THR A 140 -11.00 -14.94 16.08
N GLY A 141 -9.76 -14.46 16.23
CA GLY A 141 -8.75 -15.02 17.12
C GLY A 141 -8.95 -14.65 18.60
N ASN A 142 -8.47 -15.54 19.48
CA ASN A 142 -8.54 -15.30 20.93
C ASN A 142 -7.65 -14.12 21.38
N HIS A 143 -6.60 -13.80 20.62
CA HIS A 143 -5.66 -12.73 20.95
C HIS A 143 -6.35 -11.35 20.95
N MET A 144 -7.11 -11.02 19.91
CA MET A 144 -7.84 -9.74 19.84
C MET A 144 -8.91 -9.64 20.94
N TRP A 145 -9.61 -10.74 21.24
CA TRP A 145 -10.56 -10.81 22.35
C TRP A 145 -9.91 -10.49 23.69
N THR A 146 -8.75 -11.11 23.95
CA THR A 146 -8.00 -10.92 25.21
C THR A 146 -7.47 -9.50 25.32
N THR A 147 -6.99 -8.93 24.20
CA THR A 147 -6.51 -7.54 24.13
C THR A 147 -7.62 -6.53 24.37
N GLN A 148 -8.82 -6.76 23.80
CA GLN A 148 -9.97 -5.91 24.06
C GLN A 148 -10.39 -6.00 25.53
N ALA A 149 -10.52 -7.22 26.07
CA ALA A 149 -10.94 -7.44 27.45
C ALA A 149 -9.95 -6.86 28.48
N SER A 150 -8.65 -6.84 28.21
CA SER A 150 -7.66 -6.25 29.11
C SER A 150 -7.71 -4.71 29.14
N ARG A 151 -8.14 -4.08 28.03
CA ARG A 151 -8.27 -2.62 27.92
C ARG A 151 -9.61 -2.07 28.43
N LEU A 152 -10.62 -2.93 28.58
CA LEU A 152 -11.95 -2.57 29.09
C LEU A 152 -12.10 -2.76 30.62
N ARG A 153 -11.08 -3.28 31.31
CA ARG A 153 -11.06 -3.40 32.77
C ARG A 153 -10.60 -2.08 33.39
N TYR A 154 -11.55 -1.17 33.60
CA TYR A 154 -11.45 -0.06 34.56
C TYR A 154 -12.25 -0.40 35.82
#